data_AF-A0A968MYF2-F1
#
_entry.id   AF-A0A968MYF2-F1
#
_cell.length_a   1.000
_cell.length_b   1.000
_cell.length_c   1.000
_cell.angle_alpha   90.00
_cell.angle_beta   90.00
_cell.angle_gamma   90.00
#
_symmetry.space_group_name_H-M   'P 1'
#
loop_
_entity.id
_entity.type
_entity.pdbx_description
1 polymer ?
#
loop_
_entity_poly.entity_id
_entity_poly.type
_entity_poly.pdbx_seq_one_letter_code
_entity_poly.pdbx_strand_id
1 'polypeptide(L)'
;MAEVVTDWSHNAGYTAKYGSSRAKQLFYVLNNVDASKIFAPARETIYFPSGTKIVRQLYSLTPQHQSFLRSLLMETEWRGGVFDVQPGNVASNISNGGLGFFGVCMTQRDSTVVK
;
A
#
# COMPACT_ATOMS: atom_id res chain seq x y z
N MET A 1 -3.42 3.33 -7.65
CA MET A 1 -3.01 2.71 -6.36
C MET A 1 -3.70 1.36 -6.25
N ALA A 2 -3.09 0.35 -5.66
CA ALA A 2 -3.72 -0.95 -5.46
C ALA A 2 -3.66 -1.37 -4.00
N GLU A 3 -4.74 -1.96 -3.50
CA GLU A 3 -4.83 -2.59 -2.20
C GLU A 3 -5.11 -4.06 -2.42
N VAL A 4 -4.38 -4.94 -1.74
CA VAL A 4 -4.61 -6.38 -1.75
C VAL A 4 -4.88 -6.82 -0.34
N VAL A 5 -6.08 -7.31 -0.11
CA VAL A 5 -6.50 -7.91 1.16
C VAL A 5 -6.52 -9.41 0.97
N THR A 6 -5.78 -10.11 1.82
CA THR A 6 -5.70 -11.56 1.84
C THR A 6 -6.32 -12.05 3.14
N ASP A 7 -7.22 -13.03 3.03
CA ASP A 7 -7.96 -13.60 4.16
C ASP A 7 -7.86 -15.13 4.09
N TRP A 8 -7.28 -15.73 5.15
CA TRP A 8 -7.14 -17.17 5.33
C TRP A 8 -7.76 -17.65 6.65
N SER A 9 -8.74 -16.91 7.15
CA SER A 9 -9.52 -17.27 8.35
C SER A 9 -10.19 -18.64 8.28
N HIS A 10 -10.33 -19.25 7.09
CA HIS A 10 -10.85 -20.61 6.93
C HIS A 10 -9.95 -21.67 7.56
N ASN A 11 -8.64 -21.40 7.72
CA ASN A 11 -7.69 -22.34 8.29
C ASN A 11 -7.29 -21.94 9.73
N ALA A 12 -8.01 -22.53 10.70
CA ALA A 12 -7.76 -22.31 12.13
C ALA A 12 -6.35 -22.78 12.56
N GLY A 13 -5.79 -23.82 11.93
CA GLY A 13 -4.44 -24.31 12.22
C GLY A 13 -3.34 -23.34 11.79
N TYR A 14 -3.54 -22.61 10.70
CA TYR A 14 -2.59 -21.58 10.25
C TYR A 14 -2.64 -20.34 11.16
N THR A 15 -3.84 -19.95 11.58
CA THR A 15 -4.05 -18.82 12.50
C THR A 15 -3.43 -19.11 13.88
N ALA A 16 -3.57 -20.34 14.39
CA ALA A 16 -2.96 -20.75 15.66
C ALA A 16 -1.42 -20.76 15.63
N LYS A 17 -0.81 -21.02 14.47
CA LYS A 17 0.65 -21.08 14.31
C LYS A 17 1.30 -19.71 14.10
N TYR A 18 0.65 -18.81 13.35
CA TYR A 18 1.24 -17.52 12.94
C TYR A 18 0.53 -16.28 13.53
N GLY A 19 -0.51 -16.47 14.34
CA GLY A 19 -1.20 -15.41 15.08
C GLY A 19 -2.07 -14.45 14.25
N SER A 20 -1.89 -14.42 12.92
CA SER A 20 -2.65 -13.55 12.00
C SER A 20 -3.44 -14.39 10.98
N SER A 21 -4.69 -14.01 10.74
CA SER A 21 -5.60 -14.63 9.76
C SER A 21 -5.85 -13.78 8.51
N ARG A 22 -5.32 -12.55 8.50
CA ARG A 22 -5.54 -11.56 7.45
C ARG A 22 -4.27 -10.74 7.24
N ALA A 23 -3.93 -10.47 5.99
CA ALA A 23 -2.91 -9.47 5.65
C ALA A 23 -3.46 -8.43 4.66
N LYS A 24 -3.03 -7.20 4.85
CA LYS A 24 -3.37 -6.06 3.99
C LYS A 24 -2.09 -5.50 3.41
N GLN A 25 -2.01 -5.43 2.09
CA GLN A 25 -0.87 -4.91 1.36
C GLN A 25 -1.32 -3.71 0.51
N LEU A 26 -0.54 -2.65 0.56
CA LEU A 26 -0.76 -1.44 -0.22
C LEU A 26 0.36 -1.33 -1.26
N PHE A 27 -0.02 -1.18 -2.52
CA PHE A 27 0.89 -1.07 -3.64
C PHE A 27 0.73 0.28 -4.33
N TYR A 28 1.84 1.00 -4.44
CA TYR A 28 1.94 2.25 -5.16
C TYR A 28 2.64 2.02 -6.50
N VAL A 29 1.86 2.13 -7.58
CA VAL A 29 2.37 2.15 -8.96
C VAL A 29 2.77 3.59 -9.26
N LEU A 30 4.07 3.83 -9.26
CA LEU A 30 4.67 5.10 -9.64
C LEU A 30 5.30 4.90 -11.01
N ASN A 31 4.96 5.73 -12.00
CA ASN A 31 5.49 5.64 -13.38
C ASN A 31 6.96 6.09 -13.49
N ASN A 32 7.70 6.15 -12.38
CA ASN A 32 9.06 6.66 -12.32
C ASN A 32 9.96 5.56 -11.74
N VAL A 33 11.18 5.46 -12.26
CA VAL A 33 12.23 4.63 -11.67
C VAL A 33 12.70 5.33 -10.40
N ASP A 34 12.33 4.79 -9.24
CA ASP A 34 12.82 5.30 -7.97
C ASP A 34 13.99 4.44 -7.46
N ALA A 35 15.14 5.06 -7.23
CA ALA A 35 16.33 4.38 -6.72
C ALA A 35 16.04 3.68 -5.38
N SER A 36 15.15 4.25 -4.56
CA SER A 36 14.75 3.70 -3.26
C SER A 36 13.97 2.39 -3.39
N LYS A 37 13.27 2.17 -4.51
CA LYS A 37 12.65 0.86 -4.83
C LYS A 37 13.69 -0.18 -5.25
N ILE A 38 14.79 0.23 -5.88
CA ILE A 38 15.87 -0.67 -6.31
C ILE A 38 16.65 -1.17 -5.09
N PHE A 39 16.84 -0.31 -4.10
CA PHE A 39 17.56 -0.63 -2.85
C PHE A 39 16.62 -0.85 -1.67
N ALA A 40 15.38 -1.28 -1.91
CA ALA A 40 14.46 -1.57 -0.83
C ALA A 40 15.01 -2.71 0.06
N PRO A 41 14.91 -2.62 1.40
CA PRO A 41 15.35 -3.67 2.30
C PRO A 41 14.60 -4.99 2.01
N ALA A 42 15.23 -6.11 2.35
CA ALA A 42 14.66 -7.43 2.16
C ALA A 42 13.28 -7.51 2.82
N ARG A 43 12.25 -7.82 2.02
CA ARG A 43 10.88 -7.94 2.50
C ARG A 43 10.62 -9.36 2.99
N GLU A 44 9.81 -9.49 4.04
CA GLU A 44 9.37 -10.79 4.52
C GLU A 44 8.53 -11.50 3.44
N THR A 45 8.86 -12.76 3.17
CA THR A 45 8.09 -13.59 2.25
C THR A 45 6.99 -14.30 3.03
N ILE A 46 5.74 -13.90 2.80
CA ILE A 46 4.57 -14.50 3.45
C ILE A 46 4.02 -15.61 2.54
N TYR A 47 3.82 -16.80 3.10
CA TYR A 47 3.17 -17.92 2.43
C TYR A 47 1.66 -17.92 2.74
N PHE A 48 0.83 -18.21 1.74
CA PHE A 48 -0.62 -18.30 1.91
C PHE A 48 -1.08 -19.75 1.74
N PRO A 49 -1.95 -20.28 2.64
CA PRO A 49 -2.50 -21.62 2.49
C PRO A 49 -3.48 -21.72 1.31
N SER A 50 -3.71 -22.93 0.79
CA SER A 50 -4.74 -23.16 -0.22
C SER A 50 -6.12 -22.76 0.30
N GLY A 51 -6.94 -22.14 -0.55
CA GLY A 51 -8.26 -21.63 -0.19
C GLY A 51 -8.28 -20.19 0.35
N THR A 52 -7.13 -19.52 0.45
CA THR A 52 -7.06 -18.10 0.81
C THR A 52 -7.85 -17.26 -0.20
N LYS A 53 -8.69 -16.35 0.31
CA LYS A 53 -9.41 -15.36 -0.48
C LYS A 53 -8.56 -14.12 -0.63
N ILE A 54 -8.24 -13.77 -1.87
CA ILE A 54 -7.49 -12.58 -2.22
C ILE A 54 -8.47 -11.60 -2.85
N VAL A 55 -8.63 -10.43 -2.24
CA VAL A 55 -9.41 -9.32 -2.76
C VAL A 55 -8.46 -8.23 -3.18
N ARG A 56 -8.42 -7.93 -4.47
CA ARG A 56 -7.64 -6.83 -5.04
C ARG A 56 -8.57 -5.65 -5.32
N GLN A 57 -8.19 -4.48 -4.86
CA GLN A 57 -8.90 -3.23 -5.07
C GLN A 57 -7.96 -2.22 -5.75
N LEU A 58 -8.35 -1.73 -6.93
CA LEU A 58 -7.61 -0.74 -7.70
C LEU A 58 -8.32 0.61 -7.60
N TYR A 59 -7.60 1.63 -7.15
CA TYR A 59 -8.07 3.00 -7.06
C TYR A 59 -7.49 3.82 -8.22
N SER A 60 -8.39 4.49 -8.95
CA SER A 60 -8.02 5.51 -9.92
C SER A 60 -7.39 6.72 -9.21
N LEU A 61 -6.37 7.31 -9.81
CA LEU A 61 -5.64 8.44 -9.24
C LEU A 61 -5.71 9.63 -10.18
N THR A 62 -6.12 10.79 -9.65
CA THR A 62 -5.95 12.08 -10.34
C THR A 62 -4.48 12.53 -10.21
N PRO A 63 -3.99 13.42 -11.10
CA PRO A 63 -2.62 13.93 -11.00
C PRO A 63 -2.29 14.57 -9.64
N GLN A 64 -3.26 15.27 -9.04
CA GLN A 64 -3.14 15.89 -7.72
C GLN A 64 -3.02 14.86 -6.59
N HIS A 65 -3.83 13.80 -6.64
CA HIS A 65 -3.72 12.72 -5.67
C HIS A 65 -2.39 11.97 -5.83
N GLN A 66 -1.89 11.84 -7.06
CA GLN A 66 -0.59 11.23 -7.32
C GLN A 66 0.56 12.07 -6.77
N SER A 67 0.51 13.40 -6.82
CA SER A 67 1.52 14.26 -6.20
C SER A 67 1.50 14.14 -4.67
N PHE A 68 0.31 14.12 -4.06
CA PHE A 68 0.17 13.88 -2.62
C PHE A 68 0.82 12.55 -2.20
N LEU A 69 0.46 11.44 -2.87
CA LEU A 69 0.99 10.12 -2.55
C LEU A 69 2.52 10.05 -2.71
N ARG A 70 3.08 10.74 -3.71
CA ARG A 70 4.54 10.82 -3.88
C ARG A 70 5.20 11.56 -2.71
N SER A 71 4.70 12.75 -2.36
CA SER A 71 5.21 13.51 -1.22
C SER A 71 5.12 12.70 0.08
N LEU A 72 4.01 11.98 0.29
CA LEU A 72 3.83 11.11 1.46
C LEU A 72 4.83 9.95 1.49
N LEU A 73 5.06 9.27 0.37
CA LEU A 73 5.99 8.13 0.31
C LEU A 73 7.46 8.57 0.47
N MET A 74 7.82 9.73 -0.09
CA MET A 74 9.13 10.34 0.12
C MET A 74 9.38 10.65 1.60
N GLU A 75 8.35 11.07 2.35
CA GLU A 75 8.47 11.37 3.77
C GLU A 75 8.42 10.13 4.69
N THR A 76 7.84 9.00 4.27
CA THR A 76 7.51 7.87 5.17
C THR A 76 8.26 6.58 4.86
N GLU A 77 8.16 6.06 3.63
CA GLU A 77 8.75 4.77 3.24
C GLU A 77 10.21 4.89 2.76
N TRP A 78 10.63 6.04 2.25
CA TRP A 78 11.98 6.26 1.69
C TRP A 78 12.94 7.02 2.60
N ARG A 79 12.68 6.99 3.92
CA ARG A 79 13.65 7.52 4.88
C ARG A 79 14.85 6.59 4.98
N GLY A 80 16.07 7.13 4.87
CA GLY A 80 17.32 6.40 5.04
C GLY A 80 18.19 6.22 3.78
N GLY A 81 17.80 6.80 2.63
CA GLY A 81 18.69 6.98 1.48
C GLY A 81 19.56 8.24 1.59
N VAL A 82 20.60 8.36 0.75
CA VAL A 82 21.51 9.52 0.68
C VAL A 82 20.78 10.83 0.28
N PHE A 83 19.54 10.72 -0.20
CA PHE A 83 18.72 11.82 -0.70
C PHE A 83 17.44 12.00 0.15
N ASP A 84 17.60 12.13 1.47
CA ASP A 84 16.47 12.42 2.37
C ASP A 84 15.98 13.86 2.18
N VAL A 85 14.66 14.06 2.20
CA VAL A 85 14.02 15.38 2.05
C VAL A 85 13.61 15.89 3.43
N GLN A 86 13.78 17.20 3.66
CA GLN A 86 13.36 17.81 4.91
C GLN A 86 11.82 17.76 5.01
N PRO A 87 11.24 17.15 6.06
CA PRO A 87 9.79 16.99 6.18
C PRO A 87 9.13 18.35 6.42
N GLY A 88 8.00 18.62 5.75
CA GLY A 88 7.25 19.83 6.09
C GLY A 88 6.17 20.32 5.13
N ASN A 89 5.94 19.69 3.96
CA ASN A 89 4.86 20.18 3.08
C ASN A 89 4.33 19.10 2.10
N VAL A 90 3.66 18.08 2.63
CA VAL A 90 2.90 17.14 1.79
C VAL A 90 1.78 17.91 1.08
N ALA A 91 1.65 17.73 -0.24
CA ALA A 91 0.64 18.41 -1.04
C ALA A 91 -0.80 18.02 -0.62
N SER A 92 -1.45 18.84 0.22
CA SER A 92 -2.82 18.62 0.69
C SER A 92 -3.83 19.46 -0.09
N ASN A 93 -5.07 18.96 -0.21
CA ASN A 93 -6.21 19.75 -0.68
C ASN A 93 -7.17 20.16 0.46
N ILE A 94 -6.75 19.97 1.70
CA ILE A 94 -7.52 20.30 2.91
C ILE A 94 -6.87 21.53 3.56
N SER A 95 -7.68 22.54 3.89
CA SER A 95 -7.27 23.77 4.56
C SER A 95 -7.57 23.74 6.07
N ASN A 96 -7.19 24.81 6.80
CA ASN A 96 -7.43 24.97 8.24
C ASN A 96 -6.76 23.91 9.14
N GLY A 97 -5.55 23.46 8.77
CA GLY A 97 -4.80 22.48 9.56
C GLY A 97 -5.29 21.04 9.40
N GLY A 98 -6.18 20.77 8.45
CA GLY A 98 -6.55 19.40 8.12
C GLY A 98 -5.40 18.64 7.46
N LEU A 99 -5.13 17.44 7.97
CA LEU A 99 -4.08 16.55 7.45
C LEU A 99 -4.68 15.54 6.47
N GLY A 100 -4.02 15.33 5.33
CA GLY A 100 -4.35 14.29 4.36
C GLY A 100 -4.80 14.84 3.01
N PHE A 101 -5.47 13.98 2.23
CA PHE A 101 -6.00 14.33 0.91
C PHE A 101 -7.42 13.77 0.79
N PHE A 102 -8.37 14.61 0.45
CA PHE A 102 -9.75 14.19 0.17
C PHE A 102 -9.96 14.01 -1.32
N GLY A 103 -10.42 12.83 -1.75
CA GLY A 103 -10.70 12.58 -3.16
C GLY A 103 -11.79 11.54 -3.36
N VAL A 104 -12.62 11.75 -4.38
CA VAL A 104 -13.56 10.75 -4.89
C VAL A 104 -12.94 10.12 -6.13
N CYS A 105 -12.85 8.80 -6.13
CA CYS A 105 -12.26 8.06 -7.26
C CYS A 105 -13.08 6.81 -7.60
N MET A 106 -12.99 6.41 -8.86
CA MET A 106 -13.50 5.12 -9.30
C MET A 106 -12.63 4.01 -8.73
N THR A 107 -13.28 2.94 -8.28
CA THR A 107 -12.60 1.80 -7.68
C THR A 107 -13.04 0.51 -8.37
N GLN A 108 -12.07 -0.31 -8.78
CA GLN A 108 -12.32 -1.64 -9.29
C GLN A 108 -11.98 -2.67 -8.22
N ARG A 109 -12.84 -3.67 -8.03
CA ARG A 109 -12.65 -4.71 -7.04
C ARG A 109 -12.75 -6.07 -7.73
N ASP A 110 -11.76 -6.90 -7.45
CA ASP A 110 -11.62 -8.25 -8.00
C ASP A 110 -11.31 -9.22 -6.85
N SER A 111 -11.80 -10.45 -6.96
CA SER A 111 -11.63 -11.47 -5.93
C SER A 111 -11.24 -12.80 -6.54
N THR A 112 -10.19 -13.42 -6.00
CA THR A 112 -9.68 -14.70 -6.45
C THR A 112 -9.43 -15.61 -5.25
N VAL A 113 -9.65 -16.91 -5.43
CA VAL A 113 -9.36 -17.93 -4.42
C VAL A 113 -8.10 -18.68 -4.84
N VAL A 114 -7.14 -18.81 -3.93
CA VAL A 114 -5.92 -19.61 -4.16
C VAL A 114 -6.30 -21.08 -4.24
N LYS A 115 -5.95 -21.76 -5.33
CA LYS A 115 -6.10 -23.20 -5.49
C LYS A 115 -4.85 -23.94 -5.04
#